data_AF-A0A7X0HAB9-F1
#
_entry.id   AF-A0A7X0HAB9-F1
#
_cell.length_a   1.000
_cell.length_b   1.000
_cell.length_c   1.000
_cell.angle_alpha   90.00
_cell.angle_beta   90.00
_cell.angle_gamma   90.00
#
_symmetry.space_group_name_H-M   'P 1'
#
loop_
_entity.id
_entity.type
_entity.pdbx_description
1 polymer ?
#
loop_
_entity_poly.entity_id
_entity_poly.type
_entity_poly.pdbx_seq_one_letter_code
_entity_poly.pdbx_strand_id
1 'polypeptide(L)'
;MARRLLSAISAATAALLAPAAVLVAPAATAQAAPAGDRDVTAVLFEWKFSSVARACTDSLGPAGYGFVQVSPPQEHIQGGQWWTSYQPVSYRIAGRLGDRAAFRSMVDTCHAAGVKVVVDSVINHMAAGDGTGTGGTAYRKYDYPGLYSGADMDDCRAEVTDYRNRGNVQNCELVGLADLDTGEEYVRTKIAGFLNDLLSLGVDGFRIDAAKHMPATDLAAIKGKLSDPGAYWKHEAIHGEGEAVSPGEYLGTGDVQEFRYGRGLKQVFTGGGRLADLKNFGAGWGFMESGKSAVFVDNHDTERVGDTLNYKAGSAYTLAHVFMLAWPYGAPDVHSGYEWTDKNAGPPGGGQVNACGADGWKCQHSWREISSMVGLRNTAKGQPVTGWWDNGGSQIAFGRGDRAYVALNHEGSPLTRTFQTALAAGDYCDVQSGRPVTVDGSGRFTATLAPGTAVALHAGARDCKAPTVESGASFGVRATTQYGQNIHVTGDLPALGNWNPAAAPKLDPAAYPVWKLDVRLPAGTSFSYKYVRKDAAGNVTWESGPNRTATIPPTGLLPLTDTWRD
;
A
#
# COMPACT_ATOMS: atom_id res chain seq x y z
N MET A 1 98.69 38.28 -10.84
CA MET A 1 98.31 38.34 -9.41
C MET A 1 97.24 37.31 -9.15
N ALA A 2 97.48 36.46 -8.17
CA ALA A 2 96.68 35.27 -7.88
C ALA A 2 95.29 35.60 -7.35
N ARG A 3 94.26 34.90 -7.85
CA ARG A 3 93.09 34.45 -7.10
C ARG A 3 92.43 33.32 -7.89
N ARG A 4 92.68 32.09 -7.46
CA ARG A 4 92.14 30.85 -8.01
C ARG A 4 90.66 30.72 -7.59
N LEU A 5 89.77 30.59 -8.57
CA LEU A 5 88.39 30.14 -8.40
C LEU A 5 88.41 28.62 -8.23
N LEU A 6 87.97 28.13 -7.06
CA LEU A 6 87.76 26.72 -6.78
C LEU A 6 86.26 26.41 -6.89
N SER A 7 85.96 25.44 -7.75
CA SER A 7 84.66 24.79 -7.91
C SER A 7 84.22 24.12 -6.61
N ALA A 8 82.97 24.33 -6.22
CA ALA A 8 82.29 23.52 -5.21
C ALA A 8 81.04 22.90 -5.85
N ILE A 9 81.01 21.57 -5.83
CA ILE A 9 79.92 20.70 -6.23
C ILE A 9 78.84 20.80 -5.15
N SER A 10 77.67 21.34 -5.47
CA SER A 10 76.50 21.31 -4.59
C SER A 10 75.59 20.16 -5.00
N ALA A 11 75.44 19.19 -4.10
CA ALA A 11 74.52 18.07 -4.22
C ALA A 11 73.07 18.58 -4.29
N ALA A 12 72.36 18.21 -5.35
CA ALA A 12 70.93 18.46 -5.50
C ALA A 12 70.15 17.41 -4.70
N THR A 13 69.50 17.85 -3.63
CA THR A 13 68.48 17.10 -2.90
C THR A 13 67.23 16.95 -3.75
N ALA A 14 66.97 15.72 -4.23
CA ALA A 14 65.70 15.36 -4.87
C ALA A 14 64.60 15.27 -3.79
N ALA A 15 63.70 16.25 -3.76
CA ALA A 15 62.46 16.17 -3.00
C ALA A 15 61.49 15.23 -3.73
N LEU A 16 61.24 14.06 -3.15
CA LEU A 16 60.19 13.14 -3.57
C LEU A 16 58.82 13.80 -3.34
N LEU A 17 58.16 14.21 -4.43
CA LEU A 17 56.74 14.55 -4.44
C LEU A 17 55.93 13.25 -4.32
N ALA A 18 55.38 13.00 -3.14
CA ALA A 18 54.36 11.97 -2.95
C ALA A 18 53.07 12.40 -3.67
N PRO A 19 52.43 11.54 -4.48
CA PRO A 19 51.14 11.86 -5.06
C PRO A 19 50.10 11.90 -3.94
N ALA A 20 49.40 13.02 -3.81
CA ALA A 20 48.23 13.13 -2.94
C ALA A 20 47.17 12.16 -3.48
N ALA A 21 46.99 11.03 -2.78
CA ALA A 21 45.89 10.13 -3.02
C ALA A 21 44.59 10.88 -2.70
N VAL A 22 43.87 11.30 -3.73
CA VAL A 22 42.49 11.75 -3.59
C VAL A 22 41.71 10.50 -3.15
N LEU A 23 41.36 10.47 -1.86
CA LEU A 23 40.40 9.50 -1.33
C LEU A 23 39.06 9.78 -2.01
N VAL A 24 38.78 9.07 -3.10
CA VAL A 24 37.44 8.97 -3.65
C VAL A 24 36.63 8.19 -2.62
N ALA A 25 35.80 8.90 -1.86
CA ALA A 25 34.80 8.25 -1.03
C ALA A 25 33.94 7.35 -1.95
N PRO A 26 33.70 6.07 -1.60
CA PRO A 26 32.79 5.26 -2.38
C PRO A 26 31.42 5.96 -2.34
N ALA A 27 30.80 6.15 -3.50
CA ALA A 27 29.41 6.58 -3.56
C ALA A 27 28.59 5.64 -2.67
N ALA A 28 27.82 6.20 -1.73
CA ALA A 28 26.89 5.41 -0.94
C ALA A 28 26.01 4.63 -1.92
N THR A 29 26.07 3.31 -1.87
CA THR A 29 25.18 2.45 -2.64
C THR A 29 23.76 2.77 -2.19
N ALA A 30 22.94 3.34 -3.08
CA ALA A 30 21.53 3.51 -2.81
C ALA A 30 20.94 2.15 -2.42
N GLN A 31 20.25 2.10 -1.28
CA GLN A 31 19.57 0.89 -0.83
C GLN A 31 18.39 0.64 -1.78
N ALA A 32 18.56 -0.29 -2.70
CA ALA A 32 17.48 -0.83 -3.52
C ALA A 32 16.70 -1.87 -2.70
N ALA A 33 15.38 -1.79 -2.73
CA ALA A 33 14.42 -2.46 -1.84
C ALA A 33 14.37 -1.92 -0.38
N PRO A 34 13.18 -1.90 0.25
CA PRO A 34 13.04 -1.53 1.65
C PRO A 34 13.91 -2.42 2.56
N ALA A 35 14.72 -1.81 3.42
CA ALA A 35 15.62 -2.56 4.30
C ALA A 35 14.86 -3.36 5.37
N GLY A 36 15.19 -4.66 5.51
CA GLY A 36 14.63 -5.57 6.52
C GLY A 36 14.03 -6.83 5.93
N ASP A 37 13.53 -7.74 6.77
CA ASP A 37 13.00 -9.04 6.35
C ASP A 37 11.56 -9.00 5.81
N ARG A 38 10.86 -7.87 5.97
CA ARG A 38 9.46 -7.66 5.59
C ARG A 38 9.38 -6.48 4.63
N ASP A 39 8.91 -6.71 3.41
CA ASP A 39 8.93 -5.71 2.32
C ASP A 39 7.53 -5.22 1.89
N VAL A 40 6.47 -5.69 2.55
CA VAL A 40 5.10 -5.23 2.27
C VAL A 40 4.83 -3.90 2.98
N THR A 41 4.35 -2.93 2.22
CA THR A 41 3.90 -1.61 2.70
C THR A 41 2.38 -1.54 2.68
N ALA A 42 1.76 -1.20 3.81
CA ALA A 42 0.35 -0.78 3.82
C ALA A 42 0.27 0.73 3.53
N VAL A 43 -0.39 1.14 2.45
CA VAL A 43 -0.58 2.56 2.10
C VAL A 43 -1.92 3.02 2.69
N LEU A 44 -1.88 3.66 3.86
CA LEU A 44 -3.06 4.15 4.56
C LEU A 44 -3.40 5.58 4.09
N PHE A 45 -4.10 5.63 2.95
CA PHE A 45 -4.34 6.87 2.21
C PHE A 45 -5.36 7.79 2.89
N GLU A 46 -4.93 8.99 3.25
CA GLU A 46 -5.70 10.04 3.95
C GLU A 46 -6.18 9.65 5.36
N TRP A 47 -5.49 8.73 6.03
CA TRP A 47 -5.78 8.38 7.42
C TRP A 47 -5.15 9.37 8.41
N LYS A 48 -5.90 9.77 9.44
CA LYS A 48 -5.33 10.54 10.57
C LYS A 48 -4.20 9.76 11.23
N PHE A 49 -3.18 10.46 11.73
CA PHE A 49 -2.02 9.83 12.35
C PHE A 49 -2.38 8.94 13.55
N SER A 50 -3.36 9.34 14.36
CA SER A 50 -3.86 8.50 15.47
C SER A 50 -4.55 7.21 15.00
N SER A 51 -5.24 7.24 13.86
CA SER A 51 -5.84 6.04 13.25
C SER A 51 -4.78 5.12 12.66
N VAL A 52 -3.73 5.67 12.05
CA VAL A 52 -2.56 4.91 11.58
C VAL A 52 -1.85 4.22 12.75
N ALA A 53 -1.59 4.95 13.84
CA ALA A 53 -0.97 4.41 15.05
C ALA A 53 -1.70 3.18 15.58
N ARG A 54 -3.04 3.26 15.66
CA ARG A 54 -3.89 2.14 16.07
C ARG A 54 -3.85 0.98 15.05
N ALA A 55 -3.87 1.27 13.75
CA ALA A 55 -3.74 0.22 12.74
C ALA A 55 -2.40 -0.51 12.84
N CYS A 56 -1.31 0.20 13.16
CA CYS A 56 0.00 -0.41 13.39
C CYS A 56 -0.02 -1.48 14.47
N THR A 57 -0.68 -1.21 15.62
CA THR A 57 -0.78 -2.16 16.73
C THR A 57 -1.79 -3.27 16.46
N ASP A 58 -2.95 -2.93 15.91
CA ASP A 58 -4.10 -3.82 15.86
C ASP A 58 -4.05 -4.79 14.67
N SER A 59 -3.50 -4.35 13.53
CA SER A 59 -3.54 -5.12 12.27
C SER A 59 -2.19 -5.25 11.59
N LEU A 60 -1.43 -4.17 11.42
CA LEU A 60 -0.24 -4.19 10.55
C LEU A 60 0.92 -4.98 11.15
N GLY A 61 1.29 -4.67 12.39
CA GLY A 61 2.34 -5.38 13.12
C GLY A 61 2.06 -6.88 13.27
N PRO A 62 0.86 -7.26 13.79
CA PRO A 62 0.45 -8.67 13.90
C PRO A 62 0.41 -9.43 12.57
N ALA A 63 -0.03 -8.80 11.47
CA ALA A 63 -0.02 -9.43 10.14
C ALA A 63 1.37 -9.53 9.51
N GLY A 64 2.35 -8.79 10.05
CA GLY A 64 3.74 -8.81 9.59
C GLY A 64 4.03 -7.84 8.45
N TYR A 65 3.28 -6.74 8.33
CA TYR A 65 3.68 -5.65 7.43
C TYR A 65 5.04 -5.10 7.87
N GLY A 66 5.89 -4.77 6.90
CA GLY A 66 7.19 -4.16 7.18
C GLY A 66 7.08 -2.66 7.35
N PHE A 67 6.18 -2.04 6.58
CA PHE A 67 6.05 -0.59 6.47
C PHE A 67 4.58 -0.16 6.46
N VAL A 68 4.35 1.06 6.93
CA VAL A 68 3.15 1.84 6.64
C VAL A 68 3.54 3.10 5.88
N GLN A 69 2.84 3.40 4.79
CA GLN A 69 2.94 4.68 4.11
C GLN A 69 1.77 5.57 4.52
N VAL A 70 2.08 6.81 4.90
CA VAL A 70 1.08 7.86 5.22
C VAL A 70 1.04 8.93 4.14
N SER A 71 -0.15 9.52 3.94
CA SER A 71 -0.33 10.72 3.10
C SER A 71 0.53 11.91 3.57
N PRO A 72 0.72 12.94 2.74
CA PRO A 72 1.60 14.07 3.06
C PRO A 72 1.24 14.76 4.39
N PRO A 73 2.21 14.93 5.32
CA PRO A 73 1.94 15.51 6.63
C PRO A 73 1.98 17.04 6.66
N GLN A 74 2.58 17.65 5.63
CA GLN A 74 2.81 19.08 5.61
C GLN A 74 1.51 19.89 5.44
N GLU A 75 1.56 21.13 5.89
CA GLU A 75 0.49 22.09 5.76
C GLU A 75 0.15 22.31 4.30
N HIS A 76 -1.14 22.28 4.01
CA HIS A 76 -1.65 22.32 2.65
C HIS A 76 -2.84 23.27 2.55
N ILE A 77 -3.33 23.51 1.34
CA ILE A 77 -4.50 24.37 1.12
C ILE A 77 -5.75 23.81 1.83
N GLN A 78 -6.71 24.69 2.12
CA GLN A 78 -8.01 24.29 2.64
C GLN A 78 -8.84 23.58 1.55
N GLY A 79 -9.68 22.63 1.95
CA GLY A 79 -10.65 22.01 1.05
C GLY A 79 -11.06 20.60 1.49
N GLY A 80 -12.11 20.06 0.88
CA GLY A 80 -12.61 18.73 1.21
C GLY A 80 -11.87 17.62 0.49
N GLN A 81 -11.40 17.89 -0.73
CA GLN A 81 -10.89 16.91 -1.69
C GLN A 81 -9.54 16.35 -1.27
N TRP A 82 -9.26 15.09 -1.61
CA TRP A 82 -8.00 14.42 -1.23
C TRP A 82 -6.76 15.12 -1.81
N TRP A 83 -6.85 15.60 -3.05
CA TRP A 83 -5.72 16.22 -3.75
C TRP A 83 -5.28 17.54 -3.10
N THR A 84 -6.09 18.11 -2.21
CA THR A 84 -5.68 19.30 -1.45
C THR A 84 -4.52 19.00 -0.52
N SER A 85 -4.39 17.76 -0.01
CA SER A 85 -3.25 17.30 0.80
C SER A 85 -1.92 17.32 0.00
N TYR A 86 -2.00 17.36 -1.33
CA TYR A 86 -0.87 17.41 -2.25
C TYR A 86 -0.56 18.83 -2.74
N GLN A 87 -1.17 19.87 -2.15
CA GLN A 87 -0.85 21.26 -2.46
C GLN A 87 -0.26 21.95 -1.23
N PRO A 88 1.05 21.76 -0.96
CA PRO A 88 1.68 22.28 0.24
C PRO A 88 1.79 23.80 0.19
N VAL A 89 1.61 24.44 1.34
CA VAL A 89 1.78 25.90 1.50
C VAL A 89 2.93 26.24 2.45
N SER A 90 3.32 25.28 3.29
CA SER A 90 4.50 25.34 4.15
C SER A 90 4.95 23.91 4.48
N TYR A 91 6.15 23.75 5.02
CA TYR A 91 6.65 22.45 5.50
C TYR A 91 6.32 22.16 6.98
N ARG A 92 5.40 22.93 7.59
CA ARG A 92 4.92 22.64 8.94
C ARG A 92 4.06 21.38 8.92
N ILE A 93 4.22 20.48 9.88
CA ILE A 93 3.29 19.36 10.07
C ILE A 93 2.00 19.89 10.71
N ALA A 94 1.06 20.27 9.87
CA ALA A 94 -0.20 20.91 10.24
C ALA A 94 -1.32 20.62 9.22
N GLY A 95 -1.24 19.48 8.53
CA GLY A 95 -2.28 19.04 7.61
C GLY A 95 -3.55 18.54 8.31
N ARG A 96 -4.56 18.14 7.52
CA ARG A 96 -5.83 17.60 8.04
C ARG A 96 -5.69 16.34 8.92
N LEU A 97 -4.56 15.65 8.80
CA LEU A 97 -4.33 14.32 9.38
C LEU A 97 -3.84 14.37 10.83
N GLY A 98 -3.40 15.54 11.30
CA GLY A 98 -2.93 15.76 12.66
C GLY A 98 -1.78 16.76 12.70
N ASP A 99 -1.41 17.16 13.91
CA ASP A 99 -0.26 18.02 14.15
C ASP A 99 1.04 17.21 14.30
N ARG A 100 2.15 17.92 14.50
CA ARG A 100 3.48 17.34 14.72
C ARG A 100 3.51 16.35 15.89
N ALA A 101 2.78 16.60 16.97
CA ALA A 101 2.80 15.72 18.15
C ALA A 101 2.07 14.41 17.84
N ALA A 102 0.91 14.48 17.17
CA ALA A 102 0.19 13.30 16.69
C ALA A 102 1.02 12.51 15.68
N PHE A 103 1.74 13.18 14.78
CA PHE A 103 2.64 12.54 13.83
C PHE A 103 3.78 11.79 14.55
N ARG A 104 4.47 12.43 15.50
CA ARG A 104 5.53 11.79 16.29
C ARG A 104 5.01 10.58 17.06
N SER A 105 3.85 10.73 17.71
CA SER A 105 3.21 9.63 18.44
C SER A 105 2.87 8.45 17.53
N MET A 106 2.45 8.71 16.28
CA MET A 106 2.18 7.67 15.30
C MET A 106 3.46 6.90 14.93
N VAL A 107 4.54 7.62 14.64
CA VAL A 107 5.85 7.01 14.33
C VAL A 107 6.32 6.11 15.48
N ASP A 108 6.35 6.64 16.70
CA ASP A 108 6.80 5.89 17.89
C ASP A 108 5.91 4.64 18.12
N THR A 109 4.59 4.75 17.91
CA THR A 109 3.65 3.62 18.08
C THR A 109 3.85 2.55 17.00
N CYS A 110 4.04 2.96 15.74
CA CYS A 110 4.28 2.02 14.66
C CYS A 110 5.61 1.28 14.83
N HIS A 111 6.67 1.99 15.24
CA HIS A 111 7.95 1.37 15.58
C HIS A 111 7.83 0.36 16.73
N ALA A 112 7.09 0.69 17.78
CA ALA A 112 6.82 -0.24 18.88
C ALA A 112 6.06 -1.50 18.44
N ALA A 113 5.24 -1.41 17.37
CA ALA A 113 4.57 -2.53 16.74
C ALA A 113 5.43 -3.27 15.69
N GLY A 114 6.69 -2.85 15.48
CA GLY A 114 7.61 -3.44 14.51
C GLY A 114 7.31 -3.03 13.06
N VAL A 115 6.61 -1.91 12.84
CA VAL A 115 6.24 -1.37 11.53
C VAL A 115 6.98 -0.05 11.30
N LYS A 116 7.75 0.02 10.22
CA LYS A 116 8.46 1.23 9.78
C LYS A 116 7.52 2.22 9.10
N VAL A 117 7.87 3.51 9.07
CA VAL A 117 7.03 4.58 8.52
C VAL A 117 7.68 5.19 7.27
N VAL A 118 6.95 5.15 6.16
CA VAL A 118 7.26 5.86 4.91
C VAL A 118 6.32 7.05 4.76
N VAL A 119 6.84 8.20 4.36
CA VAL A 119 6.03 9.42 4.21
C VAL A 119 5.90 9.79 2.74
N ASP A 120 4.67 10.00 2.28
CA ASP A 120 4.40 10.63 0.99
C ASP A 120 4.87 12.10 1.02
N SER A 121 5.78 12.46 0.13
CA SER A 121 6.54 13.72 0.20
C SER A 121 6.40 14.49 -1.11
N VAL A 122 5.70 15.62 -1.02
CA VAL A 122 5.46 16.53 -2.15
C VAL A 122 6.55 17.60 -2.14
N ILE A 123 7.52 17.43 -3.03
CA ILE A 123 8.73 18.28 -3.11
C ILE A 123 8.96 18.87 -4.49
N ASN A 124 8.09 18.57 -5.47
CA ASN A 124 8.14 19.14 -6.82
C ASN A 124 7.61 20.57 -6.86
N HIS A 125 6.53 20.84 -6.14
CA HIS A 125 5.77 22.06 -6.29
C HIS A 125 5.19 22.54 -4.97
N MET A 126 4.69 23.77 -4.99
CA MET A 126 3.87 24.37 -3.95
C MET A 126 2.44 24.61 -4.47
N ALA A 127 1.52 24.94 -3.57
CA ALA A 127 0.10 25.11 -3.85
C ALA A 127 -0.20 26.14 -4.94
N ALA A 128 -1.22 25.91 -5.77
CA ALA A 128 -1.74 26.94 -6.65
C ALA A 128 -2.61 27.96 -5.88
N GLY A 129 -2.75 29.16 -6.45
CA GLY A 129 -3.64 30.20 -5.95
C GLY A 129 -3.19 30.86 -4.65
N ASP A 130 -4.13 31.57 -4.01
CA ASP A 130 -3.88 32.39 -2.82
C ASP A 130 -4.83 31.98 -1.70
N GLY A 131 -4.37 32.06 -0.45
CA GLY A 131 -5.24 31.78 0.69
C GLY A 131 -4.52 31.62 2.02
N THR A 132 -5.08 30.75 2.85
CA THR A 132 -4.53 30.39 4.16
C THR A 132 -4.54 28.87 4.29
N GLY A 133 -3.41 28.28 4.66
CA GLY A 133 -3.25 26.84 4.83
C GLY A 133 -4.02 26.28 6.02
N THR A 134 -4.03 24.95 6.12
CA THR A 134 -4.60 24.18 7.23
C THR A 134 -3.98 24.49 8.59
N GLY A 135 -2.74 24.99 8.61
CA GLY A 135 -1.98 25.41 9.80
C GLY A 135 -1.95 26.91 10.03
N GLY A 136 -2.74 27.69 9.27
CA GLY A 136 -2.88 29.14 9.40
C GLY A 136 -1.86 29.97 8.61
N THR A 137 -1.00 29.37 7.79
CA THR A 137 -0.01 30.10 7.00
C THR A 137 -0.70 30.77 5.81
N ALA A 138 -0.62 32.10 5.72
CA ALA A 138 -1.06 32.83 4.54
C ALA A 138 -0.07 32.60 3.38
N TYR A 139 -0.58 32.41 2.17
CA TYR A 139 0.22 32.17 0.96
C TYR A 139 -0.40 32.85 -0.26
N ARG A 140 0.43 33.11 -1.26
CA ARG A 140 0.01 33.44 -2.63
C ARG A 140 0.77 32.55 -3.60
N LYS A 141 0.24 32.36 -4.81
CA LYS A 141 0.96 31.58 -5.82
C LYS A 141 2.32 32.26 -6.07
N TYR A 142 3.40 31.49 -5.95
CA TYR A 142 4.80 31.95 -6.00
C TYR A 142 5.30 32.80 -4.81
N ASP A 143 4.52 32.95 -3.74
CA ASP A 143 4.96 33.60 -2.51
C ASP A 143 4.46 32.81 -1.29
N TYR A 144 5.37 32.02 -0.72
CA TYR A 144 5.17 31.15 0.44
C TYR A 144 6.05 31.66 1.58
N PRO A 145 5.53 32.60 2.40
CA PRO A 145 6.34 33.43 3.28
C PRO A 145 7.26 32.64 4.22
N GLY A 146 8.54 33.01 4.23
CA GLY A 146 9.56 32.36 5.05
C GLY A 146 10.12 31.06 4.47
N LEU A 147 9.59 30.60 3.33
CA LEU A 147 10.04 29.38 2.66
C LEU A 147 10.53 29.65 1.23
N TYR A 148 9.62 30.06 0.33
CA TYR A 148 9.90 30.28 -1.10
C TYR A 148 9.23 31.54 -1.64
N SER A 149 9.84 32.10 -2.67
CA SER A 149 9.40 33.25 -3.45
C SER A 149 9.40 32.91 -4.94
N GLY A 150 9.00 33.86 -5.79
CA GLY A 150 8.94 33.63 -7.23
C GLY A 150 10.30 33.32 -7.86
N ALA A 151 11.40 33.77 -7.23
CA ALA A 151 12.76 33.47 -7.69
C ALA A 151 13.17 32.01 -7.46
N ASP A 152 12.51 31.31 -6.54
CA ASP A 152 12.83 29.92 -6.16
C ASP A 152 12.05 28.88 -6.98
N MET A 153 11.48 29.31 -8.11
CA MET A 153 10.50 28.57 -8.89
C MET A 153 10.88 28.65 -10.36
N ASP A 154 10.65 27.59 -11.12
CA ASP A 154 11.02 27.54 -12.53
C ASP A 154 10.38 28.66 -13.36
N ASP A 155 11.07 29.12 -14.41
CA ASP A 155 10.61 30.23 -15.24
C ASP A 155 9.35 29.90 -16.06
N CYS A 156 9.12 28.63 -16.41
CA CYS A 156 7.96 28.23 -17.21
C CYS A 156 6.69 28.13 -16.36
N ARG A 157 5.96 29.24 -16.25
CA ARG A 157 4.68 29.33 -15.52
C ARG A 157 3.46 28.82 -16.29
N ALA A 158 3.67 27.96 -17.29
CA ALA A 158 2.61 27.37 -18.09
C ALA A 158 2.37 25.93 -17.66
N GLU A 159 1.17 25.40 -17.89
CA GLU A 159 0.91 24.00 -17.59
C GLU A 159 1.70 23.06 -18.52
N VAL A 160 2.13 21.92 -17.98
CA VAL A 160 2.71 20.81 -18.77
C VAL A 160 1.69 20.36 -19.83
N THR A 161 2.09 20.38 -21.09
CA THR A 161 1.22 20.02 -22.23
C THR A 161 1.90 19.10 -23.25
N ASP A 162 3.22 18.92 -23.18
CA ASP A 162 3.98 18.06 -24.09
C ASP A 162 4.93 17.12 -23.33
N TYR A 163 4.46 15.90 -23.06
CA TYR A 163 5.25 14.85 -22.40
C TYR A 163 6.40 14.29 -23.25
N ARG A 164 6.52 14.68 -24.54
CA ARG A 164 7.68 14.37 -25.39
C ARG A 164 8.78 15.42 -25.31
N ASN A 165 8.56 16.50 -24.57
CA ASN A 165 9.55 17.53 -24.31
C ASN A 165 9.98 17.48 -22.83
N ARG A 166 11.23 17.09 -22.59
CA ARG A 166 11.79 16.97 -21.22
C ARG A 166 11.69 18.28 -20.45
N GLY A 167 12.07 19.41 -21.05
CA GLY A 167 12.01 20.71 -20.39
C GLY A 167 10.58 21.13 -20.07
N ASN A 168 9.60 20.74 -20.90
CA ASN A 168 8.20 20.99 -20.57
C ASN A 168 7.72 20.11 -19.40
N VAL A 169 8.18 18.86 -19.29
CA VAL A 169 7.79 17.96 -18.19
C VAL A 169 8.43 18.35 -16.86
N GLN A 170 9.68 18.82 -16.87
CA GLN A 170 10.50 18.98 -15.67
C GLN A 170 10.69 20.42 -15.17
N ASN A 171 10.24 21.41 -15.94
CA ASN A 171 10.44 22.82 -15.60
C ASN A 171 9.16 23.65 -15.75
N CYS A 172 8.03 23.04 -16.11
CA CYS A 172 6.74 23.73 -16.25
C CYS A 172 5.73 23.17 -15.26
N GLU A 173 4.68 23.95 -14.99
CA GLU A 173 3.73 23.66 -13.91
C GLU A 173 2.90 22.39 -14.13
N LEU A 174 3.09 21.39 -13.29
CA LEU A 174 2.19 20.24 -13.24
C LEU A 174 0.79 20.71 -12.79
N VAL A 175 -0.18 20.66 -13.70
CA VAL A 175 -1.59 21.07 -13.49
C VAL A 175 -1.75 22.46 -12.84
N GLY A 176 -0.83 23.39 -13.15
CA GLY A 176 -0.86 24.77 -12.69
C GLY A 176 -0.35 24.98 -11.26
N LEU A 177 0.32 23.98 -10.68
CA LEU A 177 0.97 24.07 -9.38
C LEU A 177 2.31 24.81 -9.51
N ALA A 178 2.69 25.58 -8.48
CA ALA A 178 3.89 26.40 -8.53
C ALA A 178 5.14 25.52 -8.48
N ASP A 179 5.80 25.36 -9.64
CA ASP A 179 6.91 24.44 -9.85
C ASP A 179 8.20 24.97 -9.22
N LEU A 180 8.83 24.20 -8.34
CA LEU A 180 10.05 24.58 -7.63
C LEU A 180 11.27 24.37 -8.53
N ASP A 181 12.17 25.35 -8.61
CA ASP A 181 13.43 25.17 -9.34
C ASP A 181 14.39 24.30 -8.51
N THR A 182 14.25 22.98 -8.67
CA THR A 182 15.08 22.00 -7.97
C THR A 182 16.54 22.00 -8.41
N GLY A 183 16.90 22.75 -9.45
CA GLY A 183 18.28 23.04 -9.83
C GLY A 183 18.97 23.97 -8.85
N GLU A 184 18.23 24.82 -8.14
CA GLU A 184 18.81 25.78 -7.20
C GLU A 184 19.29 25.13 -5.90
N GLU A 185 20.45 25.57 -5.42
CA GLU A 185 21.02 25.09 -4.15
C GLU A 185 20.14 25.48 -2.94
N TYR A 186 19.51 26.66 -2.99
CA TYR A 186 18.61 27.12 -1.93
C TYR A 186 17.37 26.22 -1.83
N VAL A 187 16.70 25.95 -2.96
CA VAL A 187 15.52 25.08 -3.05
C VAL A 187 15.84 23.68 -2.53
N ARG A 188 16.91 23.06 -3.02
CA ARG A 188 17.34 21.72 -2.58
C ARG A 188 17.66 21.68 -1.09
N THR A 189 18.27 22.74 -0.55
CA THR A 189 18.57 22.84 0.89
C THR A 189 17.29 22.92 1.74
N LYS A 190 16.29 23.68 1.28
CA LYS A 190 14.99 23.76 1.97
C LYS A 190 14.21 22.45 1.93
N ILE A 191 14.19 21.77 0.78
CA ILE A 191 13.59 20.44 0.65
C ILE A 191 14.30 19.44 1.57
N ALA A 192 15.63 19.38 1.54
CA ALA A 192 16.40 18.50 2.41
C ALA A 192 16.17 18.83 3.90
N GLY A 193 16.01 20.10 4.25
CA GLY A 193 15.64 20.52 5.60
C GLY A 193 14.29 19.96 6.06
N PHE A 194 13.27 19.98 5.20
CA PHE A 194 11.97 19.36 5.47
C PHE A 194 12.06 17.85 5.64
N LEU A 195 12.75 17.15 4.73
CA LEU A 195 12.93 15.70 4.83
C LEU A 195 13.74 15.32 6.07
N ASN A 196 14.78 16.10 6.43
CA ASN A 196 15.56 15.90 7.65
C ASN A 196 14.74 16.13 8.92
N ASP A 197 13.80 17.07 8.89
CA ASP A 197 12.86 17.29 10.00
C ASP A 197 11.99 16.04 10.21
N LEU A 198 11.48 15.43 9.14
CA LEU A 198 10.75 14.16 9.19
C LEU A 198 11.63 12.99 9.68
N LEU A 199 12.87 12.87 9.21
CA LEU A 199 13.83 11.88 9.71
C LEU A 199 14.08 12.05 11.23
N SER A 200 14.16 13.30 11.72
CA SER A 200 14.34 13.58 13.15
C SER A 200 13.16 13.10 14.02
N LEU A 201 11.98 12.93 13.41
CA LEU A 201 10.79 12.38 14.05
C LEU A 201 10.72 10.85 13.98
N GLY A 202 11.67 10.19 13.31
CA GLY A 202 11.78 8.74 13.21
C GLY A 202 11.25 8.15 11.90
N VAL A 203 11.01 8.96 10.87
CA VAL A 203 10.60 8.45 9.54
C VAL A 203 11.71 7.55 8.96
N ASP A 204 11.34 6.43 8.37
CA ASP A 204 12.27 5.42 7.83
C ASP A 204 12.51 5.58 6.31
N GLY A 205 11.68 6.37 5.63
CA GLY A 205 11.78 6.59 4.21
C GLY A 205 10.69 7.48 3.63
N PHE A 206 10.78 7.70 2.32
CA PHE A 206 9.93 8.63 1.60
C PHE A 206 9.39 8.03 0.30
N ARG A 207 8.09 8.24 0.04
CA ARG A 207 7.54 8.15 -1.31
C ARG A 207 7.61 9.54 -1.91
N ILE A 208 8.38 9.71 -2.99
CA ILE A 208 8.57 11.00 -3.65
C ILE A 208 7.48 11.16 -4.71
N ASP A 209 6.54 12.07 -4.43
CA ASP A 209 5.47 12.47 -5.33
C ASP A 209 6.00 13.16 -6.58
N ALA A 210 5.36 12.92 -7.72
CA ALA A 210 5.65 13.58 -8.99
C ALA A 210 7.14 13.53 -9.39
N ALA A 211 7.87 12.47 -9.03
CA ALA A 211 9.32 12.40 -9.22
C ALA A 211 9.77 12.63 -10.67
N LYS A 212 8.93 12.20 -11.64
CA LYS A 212 9.13 12.43 -13.08
C LYS A 212 9.29 13.90 -13.48
N HIS A 213 8.65 14.78 -12.72
CA HIS A 213 8.62 16.22 -12.96
C HIS A 213 9.83 16.95 -12.34
N MET A 214 10.74 16.23 -11.69
CA MET A 214 12.05 16.76 -11.26
C MET A 214 13.18 16.02 -11.99
N PRO A 215 14.28 16.70 -12.35
CA PRO A 215 15.48 16.03 -12.86
C PRO A 215 16.03 15.01 -11.84
N ALA A 216 16.38 13.81 -12.31
CA ALA A 216 16.90 12.75 -11.45
C ALA A 216 18.21 13.15 -10.72
N THR A 217 19.02 14.02 -11.34
CA THR A 217 20.22 14.60 -10.72
C THR A 217 19.92 15.48 -9.52
N ASP A 218 18.78 16.17 -9.54
CA ASP A 218 18.39 17.13 -8.52
C ASP A 218 17.83 16.38 -7.32
N LEU A 219 17.03 15.34 -7.56
CA LEU A 219 16.64 14.36 -6.54
C LEU A 219 17.85 13.68 -5.89
N ALA A 220 18.87 13.31 -6.66
CA ALA A 220 20.11 12.75 -6.10
C ALA A 220 20.85 13.78 -5.22
N ALA A 221 20.89 15.05 -5.64
CA ALA A 221 21.49 16.13 -4.87
C ALA A 221 20.71 16.43 -3.57
N ILE A 222 19.37 16.40 -3.60
CA ILE A 222 18.52 16.52 -2.40
C ILE A 222 18.80 15.35 -1.45
N LYS A 223 18.78 14.11 -1.97
CA LYS A 223 19.04 12.90 -1.18
C LYS A 223 20.42 12.94 -0.52
N GLY A 224 21.44 13.44 -1.22
CA GLY A 224 22.79 13.60 -0.69
C GLY A 224 22.91 14.63 0.46
N LYS A 225 21.92 15.50 0.65
CA LYS A 225 21.86 16.48 1.76
C LYS A 225 21.11 15.96 2.98
N LEU A 226 20.55 14.74 2.93
CA LEU A 226 19.86 14.17 4.07
C LEU A 226 20.83 13.81 5.20
N SER A 227 20.35 13.85 6.44
CA SER A 227 21.06 13.33 7.61
C SER A 227 21.25 11.82 7.53
N ASP A 228 20.33 11.13 6.85
CA ASP A 228 20.48 9.75 6.42
C ASP A 228 20.20 9.62 4.91
N PRO A 229 21.22 9.73 4.05
CA PRO A 229 21.10 9.47 2.62
C PRO A 229 20.77 8.00 2.29
N GLY A 230 20.89 7.09 3.26
CA GLY A 230 20.52 5.68 3.14
C GLY A 230 19.03 5.42 3.36
N ALA A 231 18.26 6.41 3.80
CA ALA A 231 16.82 6.30 3.98
C ALA A 231 16.13 5.79 2.71
N TYR A 232 15.14 4.91 2.89
CA TYR A 232 14.45 4.27 1.77
C TYR A 232 13.69 5.31 0.95
N TRP A 233 13.89 5.32 -0.36
CA TRP A 233 13.15 6.19 -1.28
C TRP A 233 12.41 5.33 -2.29
N LYS A 234 11.15 5.70 -2.55
CA LYS A 234 10.30 5.13 -3.58
C LYS A 234 9.75 6.27 -4.44
N HIS A 235 10.05 6.26 -5.73
CA HIS A 235 9.66 7.33 -6.65
C HIS A 235 8.36 7.02 -7.36
N GLU A 236 7.49 8.02 -7.43
CA GLU A 236 6.40 8.04 -8.38
C GLU A 236 6.90 8.61 -9.72
N ALA A 237 7.34 7.74 -10.63
CA ALA A 237 7.66 8.11 -12.00
C ALA A 237 6.86 7.24 -12.96
N ILE A 238 5.83 7.82 -13.58
CA ILE A 238 4.89 7.07 -14.42
C ILE A 238 5.49 6.86 -15.82
N HIS A 239 5.51 5.61 -16.27
CA HIS A 239 5.83 5.26 -17.65
C HIS A 239 4.71 5.71 -18.61
N GLY A 240 5.10 6.43 -19.65
CA GLY A 240 4.29 6.61 -20.85
C GLY A 240 5.11 6.39 -22.12
N GLU A 241 4.46 5.86 -23.14
CA GLU A 241 5.12 5.45 -24.38
C GLU A 241 5.57 6.67 -25.20
N GLY A 242 6.86 6.70 -25.54
CA GLY A 242 7.45 7.78 -26.35
C GLY A 242 7.61 9.11 -25.62
N GLU A 243 7.44 9.13 -24.30
CA GLU A 243 7.68 10.31 -23.46
C GLU A 243 9.18 10.52 -23.20
N ALA A 244 9.57 11.77 -22.97
CA ALA A 244 10.98 12.16 -22.88
C ALA A 244 11.67 11.80 -21.56
N VAL A 245 10.88 11.54 -20.51
CA VAL A 245 11.36 11.18 -19.17
C VAL A 245 10.82 9.79 -18.83
N SER A 246 11.74 8.87 -18.55
CA SER A 246 11.43 7.47 -18.28
C SER A 246 11.63 7.13 -16.80
N PRO A 247 10.84 6.19 -16.23
CA PRO A 247 10.99 5.78 -14.83
C PRO A 247 12.37 5.19 -14.51
N GLY A 248 13.03 4.58 -15.50
CA GLY A 248 14.35 3.98 -15.34
C GLY A 248 15.46 4.96 -14.93
N GLU A 249 15.26 6.26 -15.18
CA GLU A 249 16.20 7.33 -14.79
C GLU A 249 16.32 7.49 -13.27
N TYR A 250 15.30 7.08 -12.51
CA TYR A 250 15.21 7.29 -11.05
C TYR A 250 15.72 6.09 -10.23
N LEU A 251 16.08 4.99 -10.88
CA LEU A 251 16.58 3.75 -10.24
C LEU A 251 17.94 3.90 -9.55
N GLY A 252 18.59 5.06 -9.69
CA GLY A 252 19.85 5.40 -9.01
C GLY A 252 19.66 5.93 -7.58
N THR A 253 18.47 6.44 -7.26
CA THR A 253 18.19 7.10 -5.97
C THR A 253 17.16 6.37 -5.11
N GLY A 254 16.45 5.39 -5.66
CA GLY A 254 15.50 4.57 -4.91
C GLY A 254 14.77 3.58 -5.80
N ASP A 255 13.78 2.92 -5.22
CA ASP A 255 12.83 2.11 -5.98
C ASP A 255 11.90 3.01 -6.79
N VAL A 256 11.28 2.48 -7.84
CA VAL A 256 10.31 3.22 -8.65
C VAL A 256 9.00 2.42 -8.71
N GLN A 257 7.88 3.12 -8.57
CA GLN A 257 6.56 2.51 -8.70
C GLN A 257 6.32 2.04 -10.14
N GLU A 258 6.15 0.73 -10.34
CA GLU A 258 5.90 0.12 -11.66
C GLU A 258 4.39 0.12 -11.95
N PHE A 259 3.89 1.24 -12.47
CA PHE A 259 2.46 1.43 -12.80
C PHE A 259 1.93 0.40 -13.81
N ARG A 260 2.79 -0.14 -14.69
CA ARG A 260 2.39 -1.17 -15.66
C ARG A 260 2.02 -2.49 -14.98
N TYR A 261 2.50 -2.74 -13.76
CA TYR A 261 2.14 -3.91 -12.96
C TYR A 261 0.63 -3.93 -12.66
N GLY A 262 0.08 -2.85 -12.07
CA GLY A 262 -1.34 -2.76 -11.77
C GLY A 262 -2.22 -2.81 -13.03
N ARG A 263 -1.80 -2.13 -14.11
CA ARG A 263 -2.49 -2.16 -15.41
C ARG A 263 -2.52 -3.57 -16.02
N GLY A 264 -1.39 -4.28 -15.96
CA GLY A 264 -1.27 -5.67 -16.42
C GLY A 264 -2.15 -6.63 -15.64
N LEU A 265 -2.18 -6.50 -14.30
CA LEU A 265 -3.10 -7.27 -13.47
C LEU A 265 -4.55 -6.97 -13.82
N LYS A 266 -4.94 -5.70 -13.96
CA LYS A 266 -6.28 -5.34 -14.39
C LYS A 266 -6.64 -6.03 -15.71
N GLN A 267 -5.79 -5.92 -16.73
CA GLN A 267 -6.01 -6.56 -18.02
C GLN A 267 -6.30 -8.07 -17.87
N VAL A 268 -5.47 -8.78 -17.10
CA VAL A 268 -5.62 -10.23 -16.89
C VAL A 268 -6.91 -10.57 -16.13
N PHE A 269 -7.26 -9.80 -15.10
CA PHE A 269 -8.38 -10.12 -14.21
C PHE A 269 -9.75 -9.62 -14.72
N THR A 270 -9.79 -8.71 -15.71
CA THR A 270 -11.05 -8.18 -16.29
C THR A 270 -11.30 -8.61 -17.74
N GLY A 271 -10.71 -9.73 -18.17
CA GLY A 271 -11.04 -10.38 -19.44
C GLY A 271 -10.15 -9.99 -20.64
N GLY A 272 -9.11 -9.18 -20.44
CA GLY A 272 -8.09 -8.89 -21.45
C GLY A 272 -6.92 -9.88 -21.48
N GLY A 273 -6.96 -10.92 -20.66
CA GLY A 273 -5.93 -11.97 -20.55
C GLY A 273 -6.41 -13.13 -19.67
N ARG A 274 -5.51 -14.04 -19.33
CA ARG A 274 -5.75 -15.22 -18.47
C ARG A 274 -4.69 -15.31 -17.38
N LEU A 275 -5.01 -15.96 -16.25
CA LEU A 275 -4.00 -16.15 -15.20
C LEU A 275 -2.78 -16.94 -15.70
N ALA A 276 -2.96 -17.85 -16.66
CA ALA A 276 -1.87 -18.58 -17.30
C ALA A 276 -0.81 -17.67 -17.95
N ASP A 277 -1.18 -16.47 -18.39
CA ASP A 277 -0.28 -15.50 -19.04
C ASP A 277 0.70 -14.86 -18.04
N LEU A 278 0.46 -15.01 -16.72
CA LEU A 278 1.29 -14.44 -15.66
C LEU A 278 2.57 -15.23 -15.36
N LYS A 279 2.83 -16.34 -16.06
CA LYS A 279 3.98 -17.24 -15.81
C LYS A 279 5.35 -16.54 -15.82
N ASN A 280 5.47 -15.42 -16.54
CA ASN A 280 6.67 -14.58 -16.64
C ASN A 280 6.40 -13.11 -16.28
N PHE A 281 5.36 -12.85 -15.47
CA PHE A 281 4.96 -11.49 -15.10
C PHE A 281 6.09 -10.72 -14.42
N GLY A 282 6.34 -9.47 -14.83
CA GLY A 282 7.53 -8.71 -14.44
C GLY A 282 8.43 -8.42 -15.62
N ALA A 283 9.73 -8.74 -15.51
CA ALA A 283 10.72 -8.46 -16.56
C ALA A 283 10.35 -9.09 -17.92
N GLY A 284 9.67 -10.25 -17.93
CA GLY A 284 9.18 -10.87 -19.17
C GLY A 284 8.10 -10.06 -19.91
N TRP A 285 7.50 -9.08 -19.24
CA TRP A 285 6.53 -8.12 -19.77
C TRP A 285 7.17 -6.75 -20.05
N GLY A 286 8.50 -6.63 -19.97
CA GLY A 286 9.23 -5.38 -20.19
C GLY A 286 9.18 -4.41 -19.01
N PHE A 287 8.83 -4.90 -17.82
CA PHE A 287 8.86 -4.10 -16.59
C PHE A 287 10.29 -3.83 -16.13
N MET A 288 10.47 -2.88 -15.21
CA MET A 288 11.76 -2.56 -14.61
C MET A 288 12.39 -3.76 -13.86
N GLU A 289 13.60 -3.57 -13.35
CA GLU A 289 14.23 -4.59 -12.50
C GLU A 289 13.41 -4.80 -11.22
N SER A 290 13.12 -6.06 -10.88
CA SER A 290 12.33 -6.44 -9.70
C SER A 290 12.89 -5.83 -8.41
N GLY A 291 14.21 -5.91 -8.19
CA GLY A 291 14.86 -5.43 -6.97
C GLY A 291 14.87 -3.90 -6.80
N LYS A 292 14.34 -3.16 -7.78
CA LYS A 292 14.23 -1.70 -7.78
C LYS A 292 12.82 -1.20 -8.08
N SER A 293 11.83 -2.09 -7.98
CA SER A 293 10.45 -1.80 -8.30
C SER A 293 9.58 -1.88 -7.06
N ALA A 294 8.71 -0.90 -6.87
CA ALA A 294 7.55 -1.05 -6.00
C ALA A 294 6.32 -1.36 -6.85
N VAL A 295 5.44 -2.25 -6.38
CA VAL A 295 4.29 -2.74 -7.15
C VAL A 295 3.01 -2.68 -6.36
N PHE A 296 1.90 -2.52 -7.05
CA PHE A 296 0.57 -2.42 -6.45
C PHE A 296 -0.48 -3.00 -7.38
N VAL A 297 -1.60 -3.41 -6.81
CA VAL A 297 -2.82 -3.73 -7.59
C VAL A 297 -3.54 -2.45 -7.98
N ASP A 298 -3.56 -1.47 -7.09
CA ASP A 298 -4.20 -0.17 -7.22
C ASP A 298 -3.51 0.87 -6.33
N ASN A 299 -3.69 2.15 -6.64
CA ASN A 299 -3.30 3.26 -5.78
C ASN A 299 -4.29 4.43 -5.93
N HIS A 300 -4.03 5.54 -5.23
CA HIS A 300 -4.94 6.68 -5.19
C HIS A 300 -5.13 7.38 -6.55
N ASP A 301 -4.11 7.38 -7.42
CA ASP A 301 -4.17 7.99 -8.75
C ASP A 301 -4.90 7.13 -9.78
N THR A 302 -4.82 5.81 -9.63
CA THR A 302 -5.24 4.85 -10.65
C THR A 302 -6.60 4.21 -10.38
N GLU A 303 -6.95 3.98 -9.10
CA GLU A 303 -8.18 3.25 -8.74
C GLU A 303 -9.45 4.02 -9.16
N ARG A 304 -9.38 5.36 -9.14
CA ARG A 304 -10.52 6.29 -9.26
C ARG A 304 -10.83 6.67 -10.69
N VAL A 305 -9.80 6.66 -11.53
CA VAL A 305 -9.92 6.92 -12.98
C VAL A 305 -10.04 5.63 -13.78
N GLY A 306 -9.97 4.48 -13.09
CA GLY A 306 -10.12 3.17 -13.69
C GLY A 306 -8.91 2.77 -14.54
N ASP A 307 -7.71 3.19 -14.19
CA ASP A 307 -6.48 2.72 -14.86
C ASP A 307 -6.08 1.32 -14.35
N THR A 308 -6.31 1.07 -13.06
CA THR A 308 -6.10 -0.23 -12.39
C THR A 308 -7.41 -0.85 -11.89
N LEU A 309 -7.30 -1.99 -11.19
CA LEU A 309 -8.42 -2.51 -10.39
C LEU A 309 -8.74 -1.56 -9.24
N ASN A 310 -9.85 -1.82 -8.55
CA ASN A 310 -10.21 -1.19 -7.29
C ASN A 310 -11.08 -2.13 -6.45
N TYR A 311 -11.38 -1.74 -5.22
CA TYR A 311 -12.14 -2.55 -4.27
C TYR A 311 -13.53 -2.98 -4.77
N LYS A 312 -14.09 -2.34 -5.81
CA LYS A 312 -15.41 -2.67 -6.39
C LYS A 312 -15.34 -3.90 -7.30
N ALA A 313 -14.16 -4.39 -7.66
CA ALA A 313 -13.97 -5.52 -8.58
C ALA A 313 -14.13 -6.90 -7.92
N GLY A 314 -14.57 -6.99 -6.66
CA GLY A 314 -14.90 -8.26 -6.00
C GLY A 314 -13.71 -9.23 -5.95
N SER A 315 -13.94 -10.49 -6.32
CA SER A 315 -12.90 -11.54 -6.29
C SER A 315 -11.72 -11.26 -7.22
N ALA A 316 -11.91 -10.51 -8.32
CA ALA A 316 -10.80 -10.10 -9.17
C ALA A 316 -9.78 -9.24 -8.41
N TYR A 317 -10.25 -8.37 -7.51
CA TYR A 317 -9.41 -7.52 -6.69
C TYR A 317 -8.63 -8.30 -5.64
N THR A 318 -9.30 -9.21 -4.93
CA THR A 318 -8.65 -10.01 -3.89
C THR A 318 -7.67 -11.02 -4.47
N LEU A 319 -8.01 -11.70 -5.57
CA LEU A 319 -7.09 -12.62 -6.25
C LEU A 319 -5.88 -11.91 -6.86
N ALA A 320 -6.03 -10.68 -7.36
CA ALA A 320 -4.90 -9.87 -7.82
C ALA A 320 -3.92 -9.57 -6.68
N HIS A 321 -4.43 -9.28 -5.47
CA HIS A 321 -3.59 -9.10 -4.27
C HIS A 321 -2.92 -10.40 -3.83
N VAL A 322 -3.65 -11.52 -3.83
CA VAL A 322 -3.09 -12.85 -3.53
C VAL A 322 -1.93 -13.16 -4.49
N PHE A 323 -2.13 -12.93 -5.77
CA PHE A 323 -1.07 -13.10 -6.76
C PHE A 323 0.11 -12.16 -6.50
N MET A 324 -0.12 -10.86 -6.30
CA MET A 324 0.95 -9.88 -6.05
C MET A 324 1.81 -10.24 -4.83
N LEU A 325 1.18 -10.64 -3.73
CA LEU A 325 1.90 -11.00 -2.50
C LEU A 325 2.59 -12.37 -2.61
N ALA A 326 2.10 -13.27 -3.46
CA ALA A 326 2.72 -14.56 -3.75
C ALA A 326 3.84 -14.49 -4.81
N TRP A 327 3.83 -13.49 -5.69
CA TRP A 327 4.74 -13.40 -6.83
C TRP A 327 6.08 -12.71 -6.46
N PRO A 328 7.26 -13.26 -6.84
CA PRO A 328 8.57 -12.70 -6.45
C PRO A 328 9.00 -11.49 -7.30
N TYR A 329 8.14 -10.47 -7.40
CA TYR A 329 8.46 -9.26 -8.14
C TYR A 329 8.17 -8.01 -7.32
N GLY A 330 9.16 -7.12 -7.21
CA GLY A 330 9.04 -5.82 -6.55
C GLY A 330 8.71 -5.87 -5.06
N ALA A 331 8.76 -4.71 -4.40
CA ALA A 331 8.23 -4.48 -3.06
C ALA A 331 6.72 -4.19 -3.14
N PRO A 332 5.83 -4.98 -2.50
CA PRO A 332 4.39 -4.77 -2.63
C PRO A 332 3.86 -3.61 -1.77
N ASP A 333 3.09 -2.73 -2.40
CA ASP A 333 2.26 -1.72 -1.78
C ASP A 333 0.79 -2.19 -1.80
N VAL A 334 0.20 -2.32 -0.61
CA VAL A 334 -1.22 -2.63 -0.42
C VAL A 334 -1.95 -1.32 -0.17
N HIS A 335 -2.68 -0.83 -1.16
CA HIS A 335 -3.47 0.38 -1.03
C HIS A 335 -4.69 0.16 -0.14
N SER A 336 -4.89 1.05 0.83
CA SER A 336 -6.01 1.01 1.76
C SER A 336 -6.68 2.38 1.86
N GLY A 337 -7.77 2.52 1.13
CA GLY A 337 -8.54 3.75 1.01
C GLY A 337 -9.94 3.66 1.59
N TYR A 338 -10.87 4.32 0.93
CA TYR A 338 -12.24 4.55 1.39
C TYR A 338 -13.22 4.57 0.21
N GLU A 339 -14.50 4.50 0.53
CA GLU A 339 -15.59 4.58 -0.43
C GLU A 339 -15.63 5.93 -1.14
N TRP A 340 -15.83 5.89 -2.46
CA TRP A 340 -15.96 7.09 -3.27
C TRP A 340 -16.97 6.87 -4.41
N THR A 341 -17.70 7.95 -4.72
CA THR A 341 -18.57 8.09 -5.90
C THR A 341 -18.02 9.11 -6.88
N ASP A 342 -17.14 10.00 -6.41
CA ASP A 342 -16.43 11.02 -7.18
C ASP A 342 -14.92 10.80 -7.08
N LYS A 343 -14.19 11.05 -8.18
CA LYS A 343 -12.74 10.83 -8.23
C LYS A 343 -11.97 11.76 -7.29
N ASN A 344 -12.51 12.94 -6.97
CA ASN A 344 -11.90 13.92 -6.07
C ASN A 344 -12.40 13.79 -4.62
N ALA A 345 -13.24 12.80 -4.31
CA ALA A 345 -13.82 12.63 -2.98
C ALA A 345 -12.74 12.53 -1.90
N GLY A 346 -12.82 13.43 -0.92
CA GLY A 346 -11.94 13.43 0.25
C GLY A 346 -12.23 12.32 1.24
N PRO A 347 -11.37 12.17 2.27
CA PRO A 347 -11.52 11.13 3.26
C PRO A 347 -12.78 11.33 4.13
N PRO A 348 -13.56 10.26 4.40
CA PRO A 348 -14.65 10.30 5.37
C PRO A 348 -14.16 10.75 6.74
N GLY A 349 -14.99 11.53 7.46
CA GLY A 349 -14.67 11.99 8.82
C GLY A 349 -13.36 12.79 8.92
N GLY A 350 -12.88 13.38 7.82
CA GLY A 350 -11.61 14.09 7.78
C GLY A 350 -10.39 13.20 8.06
N GLY A 351 -10.46 11.92 7.69
CA GLY A 351 -9.38 10.94 7.89
C GLY A 351 -9.50 10.12 9.18
N GLN A 352 -10.50 10.40 10.03
CA GLN A 352 -10.71 9.62 11.24
C GLN A 352 -11.27 8.24 10.88
N VAL A 353 -10.54 7.19 11.26
CA VAL A 353 -11.04 5.81 11.23
C VAL A 353 -11.40 5.40 12.64
N ASN A 354 -12.61 4.92 12.86
CA ASN A 354 -13.05 4.37 14.16
C ASN A 354 -13.00 2.84 14.13
N ALA A 355 -13.51 2.24 13.05
CA ALA A 355 -13.49 0.81 12.81
C ALA A 355 -13.41 0.54 11.30
N CYS A 356 -12.81 -0.59 10.93
CA CYS A 356 -12.73 -1.02 9.54
C CYS A 356 -14.07 -1.54 9.02
N GLY A 357 -14.38 -1.22 7.76
CA GLY A 357 -15.66 -1.55 7.14
C GLY A 357 -16.83 -0.65 7.57
N ALA A 358 -16.56 0.37 8.40
CA ALA A 358 -17.52 1.36 8.86
C ALA A 358 -17.16 2.76 8.37
N ASP A 359 -18.11 3.69 8.41
CA ASP A 359 -17.91 5.11 8.12
C ASP A 359 -17.27 5.40 6.75
N GLY A 360 -17.48 4.52 5.77
CA GLY A 360 -16.90 4.61 4.43
C GLY A 360 -15.47 4.09 4.30
N TRP A 361 -14.81 3.62 5.37
CA TRP A 361 -13.45 3.08 5.29
C TRP A 361 -13.43 1.62 4.82
N LYS A 362 -12.60 1.32 3.82
CA LYS A 362 -12.51 -0.02 3.25
C LYS A 362 -11.52 -0.92 3.95
N CYS A 363 -10.39 -0.37 4.40
CA CYS A 363 -9.34 -1.14 5.09
C CYS A 363 -8.86 -2.37 4.32
N GLN A 364 -8.57 -2.24 3.02
CA GLN A 364 -8.18 -3.40 2.20
C GLN A 364 -6.97 -4.15 2.80
N HIS A 365 -6.05 -3.44 3.46
CA HIS A 365 -4.91 -4.03 4.18
C HIS A 365 -5.31 -5.08 5.23
N SER A 366 -6.51 -4.99 5.82
CA SER A 366 -7.02 -5.90 6.84
C SER A 366 -7.97 -6.97 6.28
N TRP A 367 -8.26 -6.95 4.98
CA TRP A 367 -9.06 -8.00 4.35
C TRP A 367 -8.30 -9.32 4.46
N ARG A 368 -9.00 -10.40 4.75
CA ARG A 368 -8.37 -11.68 5.06
C ARG A 368 -7.52 -12.18 3.90
N GLU A 369 -8.05 -12.08 2.68
CA GLU A 369 -7.42 -12.49 1.43
C GLU A 369 -6.06 -11.79 1.23
N ILE A 370 -5.93 -10.56 1.74
CA ILE A 370 -4.75 -9.71 1.60
C ILE A 370 -3.81 -9.87 2.80
N SER A 371 -4.30 -9.61 4.02
CA SER A 371 -3.52 -9.66 5.27
C SER A 371 -2.87 -11.02 5.51
N SER A 372 -3.56 -12.13 5.20
CA SER A 372 -3.02 -13.48 5.35
C SER A 372 -1.82 -13.75 4.43
N MET A 373 -1.76 -13.07 3.29
CA MET A 373 -0.70 -13.23 2.30
C MET A 373 0.57 -12.46 2.65
N VAL A 374 0.52 -11.54 3.62
CA VAL A 374 1.71 -10.85 4.15
C VAL A 374 2.64 -11.84 4.84
N GLY A 375 2.08 -12.74 5.67
CA GLY A 375 2.83 -13.83 6.29
C GLY A 375 3.44 -14.79 5.27
N LEU A 376 2.72 -15.08 4.18
CA LEU A 376 3.24 -15.86 3.06
C LEU A 376 4.41 -15.15 2.37
N ARG A 377 4.26 -13.86 2.02
CA ARG A 377 5.31 -13.04 1.40
C ARG A 377 6.59 -13.07 2.21
N ASN A 378 6.48 -12.85 3.52
CA ASN A 378 7.60 -12.88 4.45
C ASN A 378 8.25 -14.27 4.50
N THR A 379 7.46 -15.34 4.59
CA THR A 379 7.97 -16.74 4.65
C THR A 379 8.68 -17.15 3.35
N ALA A 380 8.16 -16.69 2.21
CA ALA A 380 8.63 -17.03 0.88
C ALA A 380 9.70 -16.07 0.34
N LYS A 381 10.17 -15.11 1.13
CA LYS A 381 11.15 -14.10 0.67
C LYS A 381 12.38 -14.77 0.06
N GLY A 382 12.83 -14.24 -1.08
CA GLY A 382 13.99 -14.75 -1.83
C GLY A 382 13.77 -16.10 -2.54
N GLN A 383 12.64 -16.77 -2.36
CA GLN A 383 12.38 -18.05 -3.01
C GLN A 383 11.95 -17.89 -4.47
N PRO A 384 12.46 -18.71 -5.41
CA PRO A 384 12.03 -18.69 -6.80
C PRO A 384 10.63 -19.27 -6.96
N VAL A 385 10.00 -19.00 -8.10
CA VAL A 385 8.78 -19.72 -8.52
C VAL A 385 9.17 -21.15 -8.89
N THR A 386 8.46 -22.13 -8.35
CA THR A 386 8.67 -23.56 -8.62
C THR A 386 7.36 -24.23 -9.00
N GLY A 387 7.42 -25.33 -9.75
CA GLY A 387 6.24 -26.17 -9.99
C GLY A 387 5.04 -25.46 -10.62
N TRP A 388 5.26 -24.49 -11.52
CA TRP A 388 4.17 -23.77 -12.19
C TRP A 388 3.23 -24.74 -12.91
N TRP A 389 1.94 -24.62 -12.61
CA TRP A 389 0.84 -25.31 -13.26
C TRP A 389 -0.23 -24.30 -13.66
N ASP A 390 -0.82 -24.53 -14.82
CA ASP A 390 -2.00 -23.82 -15.30
C ASP A 390 -2.86 -24.78 -16.16
N ASN A 391 -4.10 -24.40 -16.40
CA ASN A 391 -5.02 -25.11 -17.30
C ASN A 391 -5.10 -24.49 -18.70
N GLY A 392 -4.16 -23.60 -19.08
CA GLY A 392 -4.26 -22.71 -20.24
C GLY A 392 -5.28 -21.57 -20.09
N GLY A 393 -5.96 -21.49 -18.94
CA GLY A 393 -7.04 -20.57 -18.61
C GLY A 393 -6.73 -19.72 -17.37
N SER A 394 -7.75 -19.51 -16.54
CA SER A 394 -7.69 -18.66 -15.34
C SER A 394 -7.63 -19.47 -14.05
N GLN A 395 -7.03 -20.65 -14.13
CA GLN A 395 -6.63 -21.46 -12.98
C GLN A 395 -5.12 -21.68 -13.02
N ILE A 396 -4.42 -21.28 -11.96
CA ILE A 396 -2.97 -21.41 -11.84
C ILE A 396 -2.59 -21.94 -10.46
N ALA A 397 -1.43 -22.57 -10.37
CA ALA A 397 -0.79 -22.88 -9.11
C ALA A 397 0.74 -22.87 -9.24
N PHE A 398 1.44 -22.50 -8.17
CA PHE A 398 2.89 -22.52 -8.14
C PHE A 398 3.41 -22.56 -6.70
N GLY A 399 4.62 -23.10 -6.54
CA GLY A 399 5.42 -23.03 -5.34
C GLY A 399 6.28 -21.78 -5.29
N ARG A 400 6.71 -21.42 -4.09
CA ARG A 400 7.81 -20.49 -3.81
C ARG A 400 8.90 -21.27 -3.08
N GLY A 401 9.79 -21.87 -3.86
CA GLY A 401 10.78 -22.83 -3.35
C GLY A 401 10.11 -23.96 -2.57
N ASP A 402 10.66 -24.28 -1.40
CA ASP A 402 10.13 -25.21 -0.40
C ASP A 402 9.37 -24.50 0.74
N ARG A 403 9.08 -23.20 0.59
CA ARG A 403 8.57 -22.35 1.67
C ARG A 403 7.09 -22.01 1.57
N ALA A 404 6.52 -21.94 0.36
CA ALA A 404 5.11 -21.68 0.18
C ALA A 404 4.55 -22.31 -1.11
N TYR A 405 3.23 -22.41 -1.18
CA TYR A 405 2.50 -22.89 -2.35
C TYR A 405 1.18 -22.13 -2.46
N VAL A 406 0.81 -21.69 -3.67
CA VAL A 406 -0.41 -20.92 -3.93
C VAL A 406 -1.13 -21.49 -5.13
N ALA A 407 -2.46 -21.56 -5.07
CA ALA A 407 -3.34 -21.87 -6.20
C ALA A 407 -4.46 -20.83 -6.26
N LEU A 408 -4.83 -20.39 -7.46
CA LEU A 408 -5.87 -19.40 -7.71
C LEU A 408 -6.88 -19.95 -8.72
N ASN A 409 -8.16 -19.67 -8.50
CA ASN A 409 -9.25 -19.98 -9.42
C ASN A 409 -10.05 -18.72 -9.74
N HIS A 410 -9.82 -18.12 -10.91
CA HIS A 410 -10.59 -16.98 -11.44
C HIS A 410 -11.57 -17.41 -12.55
N GLU A 411 -11.99 -18.68 -12.54
CA GLU A 411 -13.03 -19.19 -13.43
C GLU A 411 -14.38 -19.35 -12.72
N GLY A 412 -15.46 -19.50 -13.50
CA GLY A 412 -16.82 -19.65 -12.97
C GLY A 412 -17.13 -21.04 -12.39
N SER A 413 -16.25 -22.02 -12.55
CA SER A 413 -16.40 -23.39 -12.04
C SER A 413 -15.42 -23.69 -10.92
N PRO A 414 -15.77 -24.54 -9.94
CA PRO A 414 -14.83 -24.99 -8.92
C PRO A 414 -13.66 -25.80 -9.50
N LEU A 415 -12.48 -25.67 -8.90
CA LEU A 415 -11.29 -26.48 -9.20
C LEU A 415 -11.06 -27.46 -8.04
N THR A 416 -11.16 -28.77 -8.30
CA THR A 416 -10.70 -29.81 -7.36
C THR A 416 -9.52 -30.53 -7.98
N ARG A 417 -8.37 -30.51 -7.30
CA ARG A 417 -7.14 -31.08 -7.84
C ARG A 417 -6.19 -31.54 -6.74
N THR A 418 -5.43 -32.60 -7.03
CA THR A 418 -4.21 -32.95 -6.29
C THR A 418 -3.02 -32.17 -6.86
N PHE A 419 -2.44 -31.31 -6.04
CA PHE A 419 -1.30 -30.47 -6.38
C PHE A 419 0.00 -31.12 -5.92
N GLN A 420 1.08 -30.92 -6.67
CA GLN A 420 2.42 -31.34 -6.32
C GLN A 420 3.18 -30.11 -5.80
N THR A 421 3.70 -30.18 -4.59
CA THR A 421 4.43 -29.12 -3.91
C THR A 421 5.80 -29.60 -3.44
N ALA A 422 6.72 -28.66 -3.19
CA ALA A 422 8.00 -28.90 -2.53
C ALA A 422 7.94 -28.61 -1.02
N LEU A 423 6.78 -28.20 -0.49
CA LEU A 423 6.56 -28.10 0.95
C LEU A 423 6.82 -29.45 1.61
N ALA A 424 7.49 -29.43 2.76
CA ALA A 424 7.69 -30.63 3.57
C ALA A 424 6.34 -31.25 3.97
N ALA A 425 6.29 -32.57 4.10
CA ALA A 425 5.09 -33.28 4.56
C ALA A 425 4.62 -32.76 5.93
N GLY A 426 3.32 -32.83 6.17
CA GLY A 426 2.67 -32.39 7.40
C GLY A 426 1.42 -31.57 7.17
N ASP A 427 0.84 -31.11 8.27
CA ASP A 427 -0.35 -30.28 8.26
C ASP A 427 0.00 -28.80 8.09
N TYR A 428 -0.82 -28.11 7.32
CA TYR A 428 -0.74 -26.69 7.04
C TYR A 428 -2.11 -26.05 7.22
N CYS A 429 -2.12 -24.79 7.60
CA CYS A 429 -3.28 -23.94 7.50
C CYS A 429 -3.31 -23.29 6.12
N ASP A 430 -4.36 -23.54 5.35
CA ASP A 430 -4.68 -22.69 4.21
C ASP A 430 -5.04 -21.31 4.74
N VAL A 431 -4.16 -20.34 4.58
CA VAL A 431 -4.34 -19.02 5.19
C VAL A 431 -5.49 -18.22 4.55
N GLN A 432 -5.91 -18.61 3.34
CA GLN A 432 -7.06 -18.02 2.65
C GLN A 432 -8.40 -18.51 3.24
N SER A 433 -8.57 -19.81 3.46
CA SER A 433 -9.83 -20.37 3.99
C SER A 433 -9.82 -20.68 5.48
N GLY A 434 -8.65 -20.89 6.09
CA GLY A 434 -8.42 -21.22 7.50
C GLY A 434 -8.59 -22.71 7.78
N ARG A 435 -8.68 -23.51 6.73
CA ARG A 435 -8.92 -24.95 6.82
C ARG A 435 -7.60 -25.71 6.80
N PRO A 436 -7.55 -26.87 7.48
CA PRO A 436 -6.38 -27.74 7.43
C PRO A 436 -6.21 -28.36 6.06
N VAL A 437 -4.96 -28.40 5.61
CA VAL A 437 -4.52 -29.08 4.41
C VAL A 437 -3.30 -29.92 4.76
N THR A 438 -3.38 -31.22 4.53
CA THR A 438 -2.26 -32.14 4.77
C THR A 438 -1.47 -32.34 3.49
N VAL A 439 -0.16 -32.09 3.55
CA VAL A 439 0.80 -32.48 2.50
C VAL A 439 1.35 -33.85 2.87
N ASP A 440 1.20 -34.83 1.98
CA ASP A 440 1.67 -36.20 2.20
C ASP A 440 3.20 -36.34 2.04
N GLY A 441 3.73 -37.52 2.36
CA GLY A 441 5.16 -37.83 2.26
C GLY A 441 5.75 -37.75 0.85
N SER A 442 4.92 -37.63 -0.18
CA SER A 442 5.32 -37.44 -1.58
C SER A 442 5.20 -35.99 -2.04
N GLY A 443 4.88 -35.05 -1.14
CA GLY A 443 4.70 -33.64 -1.45
C GLY A 443 3.39 -33.36 -2.19
N ARG A 444 2.32 -34.13 -1.92
CA ARG A 444 1.01 -33.92 -2.57
C ARG A 444 -0.05 -33.51 -1.57
N PHE A 445 -0.97 -32.67 -2.01
CA PHE A 445 -2.19 -32.34 -1.27
C PHE A 445 -3.35 -32.15 -2.24
N THR A 446 -4.57 -32.43 -1.79
CA THR A 446 -5.79 -32.20 -2.57
C THR A 446 -6.54 -31.01 -1.98
N ALA A 447 -6.96 -30.08 -2.83
CA ALA A 447 -7.78 -28.95 -2.42
C ALA A 447 -8.90 -28.68 -3.44
N THR A 448 -9.97 -28.07 -2.95
CA THR A 448 -11.09 -27.58 -3.77
C THR A 448 -11.18 -26.07 -3.62
N LEU A 449 -11.02 -25.35 -4.73
CA LEU A 449 -11.16 -23.90 -4.82
C LEU A 449 -12.50 -23.58 -5.47
N ALA A 450 -13.36 -22.84 -4.76
CA ALA A 450 -14.57 -22.27 -5.36
C ALA A 450 -14.22 -21.20 -6.42
N PRO A 451 -15.15 -20.82 -7.31
CA PRO A 451 -14.98 -19.69 -8.20
C PRO A 451 -14.54 -18.42 -7.46
N GLY A 452 -13.51 -17.74 -7.95
CA GLY A 452 -13.01 -16.50 -7.37
C GLY A 452 -12.26 -16.66 -6.05
N THR A 453 -11.71 -17.84 -5.75
CA THR A 453 -10.99 -18.11 -4.49
C THR A 453 -9.58 -18.63 -4.72
N ALA A 454 -8.79 -18.65 -3.64
CA ALA A 454 -7.42 -19.15 -3.63
C ALA A 454 -7.19 -20.10 -2.46
N VAL A 455 -6.14 -20.91 -2.58
CA VAL A 455 -5.52 -21.65 -1.48
C VAL A 455 -4.08 -21.19 -1.37
N ALA A 456 -3.61 -20.94 -0.15
CA ALA A 456 -2.24 -20.53 0.11
C ALA A 456 -1.69 -21.23 1.36
N LEU A 457 -0.61 -21.98 1.18
CA LEU A 457 0.10 -22.72 2.22
C LEU A 457 1.50 -22.14 2.36
N HIS A 458 2.02 -22.04 3.59
CA HIS A 458 3.42 -21.68 3.81
C HIS A 458 3.99 -22.33 5.07
N ALA A 459 5.31 -22.51 5.10
CA ALA A 459 6.04 -23.20 6.18
C ALA A 459 5.87 -22.56 7.57
N GLY A 460 5.43 -21.31 7.64
CA GLY A 460 5.12 -20.58 8.87
C GLY A 460 3.69 -20.78 9.39
N ALA A 461 2.80 -21.43 8.64
CA ALA A 461 1.41 -21.68 8.99
C ALA A 461 1.12 -23.19 9.05
N ARG A 462 1.70 -23.88 10.04
CA ARG A 462 1.54 -25.33 10.24
C ARG A 462 0.32 -25.71 11.07
N ASP A 463 -0.02 -24.87 12.05
CA ASP A 463 -1.20 -25.12 12.87
C ASP A 463 -2.39 -24.38 12.29
N CYS A 464 -3.46 -25.12 11.97
CA CYS A 464 -4.81 -24.57 11.98
C CYS A 464 -5.22 -24.31 13.43
N LYS A 465 -4.55 -23.37 14.09
CA LYS A 465 -5.25 -22.66 15.15
C LYS A 465 -6.39 -21.98 14.43
N ALA A 466 -7.60 -22.51 14.58
CA ALA A 466 -8.80 -21.70 14.45
C ALA A 466 -8.43 -20.37 15.14
N PRO A 467 -8.62 -19.22 14.50
CA PRO A 467 -8.26 -17.93 15.09
C PRO A 467 -8.67 -18.01 16.55
N THR A 468 -7.70 -17.84 17.48
CA THR A 468 -7.93 -17.87 18.93
C THR A 468 -9.28 -17.23 19.15
N VAL A 469 -10.27 -18.02 19.58
CA VAL A 469 -11.65 -17.60 19.32
C VAL A 469 -11.92 -16.35 20.14
N GLU A 470 -11.73 -15.21 19.50
CA GLU A 470 -12.43 -14.00 19.85
C GLU A 470 -13.87 -14.42 19.82
N SER A 471 -14.45 -14.36 21.01
CA SER A 471 -15.85 -14.67 21.21
C SER A 471 -16.69 -13.89 20.19
N GLY A 472 -17.80 -14.46 19.75
CA GLY A 472 -18.60 -13.83 18.72
C GLY A 472 -19.88 -14.56 18.43
N ALA A 473 -20.56 -14.16 17.36
CA ALA A 473 -21.77 -14.82 16.86
C ALA A 473 -21.54 -15.29 15.42
N SER A 474 -21.90 -16.54 15.16
CA SER A 474 -22.01 -17.13 13.82
C SER A 474 -23.48 -17.07 13.42
N PHE A 475 -23.88 -16.00 12.75
CA PHE A 475 -25.23 -15.81 12.24
C PHE A 475 -25.48 -16.76 11.06
N GLY A 476 -26.63 -17.43 11.08
CA GLY A 476 -27.11 -18.30 10.02
C GLY A 476 -28.61 -18.18 9.89
N VAL A 477 -29.09 -17.50 8.84
CA VAL A 477 -30.54 -17.33 8.61
C VAL A 477 -30.97 -17.97 7.30
N ARG A 478 -32.00 -18.81 7.36
CA ARG A 478 -32.69 -19.31 6.17
C ARG A 478 -33.64 -18.23 5.66
N ALA A 479 -33.35 -17.65 4.50
CA ALA A 479 -34.12 -16.59 3.87
C ALA A 479 -34.03 -16.70 2.34
N THR A 480 -35.19 -16.76 1.68
CA THR A 480 -35.26 -16.67 0.22
C THR A 480 -35.29 -15.21 -0.22
N THR A 481 -34.64 -14.91 -1.35
CA THR A 481 -34.49 -13.55 -1.88
C THR A 481 -34.76 -13.54 -3.38
N GLN A 482 -35.18 -12.39 -3.91
CA GLN A 482 -35.20 -12.14 -5.34
C GLN A 482 -33.82 -11.67 -5.82
N TYR A 483 -33.58 -11.73 -7.14
CA TYR A 483 -32.33 -11.22 -7.71
C TYR A 483 -32.13 -9.74 -7.33
N GLY A 484 -30.92 -9.39 -6.88
CA GLY A 484 -30.59 -8.05 -6.39
C GLY A 484 -30.90 -7.81 -4.90
N GLN A 485 -31.58 -8.73 -4.21
CA GLN A 485 -31.80 -8.65 -2.76
C GLN A 485 -30.69 -9.37 -1.98
N ASN A 486 -30.31 -8.80 -0.83
CA ASN A 486 -29.28 -9.34 0.05
C ASN A 486 -29.73 -9.28 1.52
N ILE A 487 -29.33 -10.28 2.31
CA ILE A 487 -29.62 -10.32 3.75
C ILE A 487 -28.46 -9.71 4.54
N HIS A 488 -28.81 -8.92 5.54
CA HIS A 488 -27.90 -8.30 6.49
C HIS A 488 -28.41 -8.55 7.91
N VAL A 489 -27.55 -8.38 8.91
CA VAL A 489 -27.91 -8.42 10.33
C VAL A 489 -27.61 -7.08 10.97
N THR A 490 -28.48 -6.58 11.83
CA THR A 490 -28.22 -5.38 12.65
C THR A 490 -28.72 -5.55 14.07
N GLY A 491 -28.14 -4.82 15.02
CA GLY A 491 -28.43 -4.97 16.44
C GLY A 491 -27.94 -3.81 17.29
N ASP A 492 -28.09 -3.93 18.61
CA ASP A 492 -27.74 -2.90 19.61
C ASP A 492 -26.23 -2.76 19.88
N LEU A 493 -25.39 -3.62 19.28
CA LEU A 493 -23.94 -3.51 19.36
C LEU A 493 -23.35 -2.74 18.17
N PRO A 494 -22.23 -1.99 18.38
CA PRO A 494 -21.55 -1.27 17.31
C PRO A 494 -21.12 -2.15 16.14
N ALA A 495 -20.64 -3.36 16.43
CA ALA A 495 -20.25 -4.34 15.40
C ALA A 495 -21.44 -4.87 14.57
N LEU A 496 -22.68 -4.65 15.03
CA LEU A 496 -23.92 -4.93 14.30
C LEU A 496 -24.60 -3.64 13.81
N GLY A 497 -23.90 -2.50 13.85
CA GLY A 497 -24.37 -1.25 13.28
C GLY A 497 -25.36 -0.45 14.13
N ASN A 498 -25.53 -0.74 15.43
CA ASN A 498 -26.40 0.04 16.35
C ASN A 498 -27.82 0.32 15.77
N TRP A 499 -28.49 -0.73 15.28
CA TRP A 499 -29.80 -0.68 14.61
C TRP A 499 -29.87 0.17 13.34
N ASN A 500 -28.75 0.66 12.81
CA ASN A 500 -28.70 1.38 11.54
C ASN A 500 -28.58 0.38 10.37
N PRO A 501 -29.62 0.23 9.52
CA PRO A 501 -29.54 -0.66 8.37
C PRO A 501 -28.41 -0.32 7.43
N ALA A 502 -28.03 0.96 7.26
CA ALA A 502 -26.93 1.33 6.37
C ALA A 502 -25.59 0.73 6.81
N ALA A 503 -25.39 0.57 8.13
CA ALA A 503 -24.18 0.00 8.72
C ALA A 503 -24.30 -1.51 9.03
N ALA A 504 -25.44 -2.13 8.70
CA ALA A 504 -25.70 -3.55 8.95
C ALA A 504 -24.75 -4.43 8.12
N PRO A 505 -23.96 -5.33 8.75
CA PRO A 505 -23.13 -6.28 8.03
C PRO A 505 -23.93 -7.21 7.11
N LYS A 506 -23.42 -7.41 5.89
CA LYS A 506 -24.01 -8.31 4.89
C LYS A 506 -23.66 -9.76 5.21
N LEU A 507 -24.62 -10.67 5.06
CA LEU A 507 -24.38 -12.11 5.16
C LEU A 507 -23.97 -12.70 3.79
N ASP A 508 -23.16 -13.75 3.84
CA ASP A 508 -22.68 -14.52 2.69
C ASP A 508 -23.76 -15.54 2.23
N PRO A 509 -24.18 -15.51 0.94
CA PRO A 509 -25.11 -16.48 0.36
C PRO A 509 -24.49 -17.80 -0.11
N ALA A 510 -23.21 -18.10 0.16
CA ALA A 510 -22.54 -19.33 -0.31
C ALA A 510 -23.28 -20.65 0.02
N ALA A 511 -24.16 -20.64 1.02
CA ALA A 511 -25.01 -21.77 1.42
C ALA A 511 -26.51 -21.55 1.13
N TYR A 512 -26.86 -20.72 0.13
CA TYR A 512 -28.24 -20.34 -0.19
C TYR A 512 -29.20 -21.56 -0.24
N PRO A 513 -30.39 -21.50 0.40
CA PRO A 513 -31.06 -20.33 0.96
C PRO A 513 -30.64 -19.95 2.38
N VAL A 514 -29.55 -20.50 2.90
CA VAL A 514 -28.97 -20.10 4.19
C VAL A 514 -27.89 -19.05 3.96
N TRP A 515 -28.05 -17.91 4.63
CA TRP A 515 -27.11 -16.80 4.63
C TRP A 515 -26.30 -16.85 5.91
N LYS A 516 -24.98 -16.65 5.82
CA LYS A 516 -24.07 -16.80 6.98
C LYS A 516 -23.16 -15.61 7.20
N LEU A 517 -22.83 -15.31 8.45
CA LEU A 517 -21.81 -14.33 8.80
C LEU A 517 -21.26 -14.60 10.20
N ASP A 518 -19.94 -14.63 10.32
CA ASP A 518 -19.27 -14.62 11.62
C ASP A 518 -18.92 -13.18 12.00
N VAL A 519 -19.33 -12.75 13.20
CA VAL A 519 -19.05 -11.42 13.74
C VAL A 519 -18.38 -11.57 15.11
N ARG A 520 -17.25 -10.91 15.29
CA ARG A 520 -16.55 -10.81 16.58
C ARG A 520 -17.35 -9.89 17.51
N LEU A 521 -17.66 -10.37 18.71
CA LEU A 521 -18.45 -9.65 19.71
C LEU A 521 -17.87 -9.88 21.11
N PRO A 522 -17.88 -8.88 22.02
CA PRO A 522 -17.21 -9.04 23.31
C PRO A 522 -17.81 -10.19 24.14
N ALA A 523 -16.94 -11.00 24.76
CA ALA A 523 -17.35 -12.20 25.49
C ALA A 523 -18.28 -11.85 26.65
N GLY A 524 -19.28 -12.71 26.92
CA GLY A 524 -20.26 -12.48 27.98
C GLY A 524 -21.25 -11.35 27.71
N THR A 525 -21.20 -10.70 26.54
CA THR A 525 -22.12 -9.61 26.19
C THR A 525 -23.45 -10.19 25.74
N SER A 526 -24.54 -9.78 26.40
CA SER A 526 -25.89 -9.95 25.88
C SER A 526 -26.19 -8.85 24.87
N PHE A 527 -26.84 -9.22 23.76
CA PHE A 527 -27.16 -8.30 22.68
C PHE A 527 -28.48 -8.66 22.03
N SER A 528 -29.04 -7.68 21.33
CA SER A 528 -30.28 -7.78 20.58
C SER A 528 -30.02 -7.55 19.10
N TYR A 529 -30.69 -8.31 18.22
CA TYR A 529 -30.48 -8.21 16.78
C TYR A 529 -31.74 -8.54 15.96
N LYS A 530 -31.71 -8.16 14.68
CA LYS A 530 -32.64 -8.58 13.63
C LYS A 530 -31.95 -8.72 12.29
N TYR A 531 -32.56 -9.51 11.41
CA TYR A 531 -32.20 -9.54 10.00
C TYR A 531 -32.96 -8.47 9.20
N VAL A 532 -32.28 -7.90 8.20
CA VAL A 532 -32.87 -6.99 7.23
C VAL A 532 -32.54 -7.44 5.82
N ARG A 533 -33.49 -7.28 4.91
CA ARG A 533 -33.35 -7.52 3.48
C ARG A 533 -33.18 -6.17 2.80
N LYS A 534 -32.15 -6.03 1.98
CA LYS A 534 -31.91 -4.83 1.17
C LYS A 534 -31.99 -5.16 -0.30
N ASP A 535 -32.68 -4.35 -1.09
CA ASP A 535 -32.65 -4.43 -2.55
C ASP A 535 -31.51 -3.58 -3.15
N ALA A 536 -31.37 -3.64 -4.48
CA ALA A 536 -30.34 -2.90 -5.21
C ALA A 536 -30.51 -1.37 -5.16
N ALA A 537 -31.71 -0.88 -4.83
CA ALA A 537 -32.00 0.55 -4.67
C ALA A 537 -31.77 1.02 -3.21
N GLY A 538 -31.41 0.11 -2.30
CA GLY A 538 -31.17 0.41 -0.89
C GLY A 538 -32.43 0.39 -0.02
N ASN A 539 -33.59 -0.03 -0.54
CA ASN A 539 -34.80 -0.16 0.27
C ASN A 539 -34.63 -1.31 1.27
N VAL A 540 -35.08 -1.08 2.51
CA VAL A 540 -34.88 -2.01 3.63
C VAL A 540 -36.21 -2.62 4.05
N THR A 541 -36.27 -3.95 4.08
CA THR A 541 -37.36 -4.71 4.71
C THR A 541 -36.82 -5.41 5.95
N TRP A 542 -37.47 -5.21 7.10
CA TRP A 542 -37.09 -5.88 8.34
C TRP A 542 -37.81 -7.20 8.50
N GLU A 543 -37.20 -8.17 9.18
CA GLU A 543 -37.95 -9.32 9.68
C GLU A 543 -39.00 -8.89 10.73
N SER A 544 -40.13 -9.60 10.78
CA SER A 544 -41.22 -9.34 11.70
C SER A 544 -40.93 -9.81 13.13
N GLY A 545 -41.85 -9.48 14.06
CA GLY A 545 -41.77 -9.87 15.47
C GLY A 545 -40.78 -9.06 16.32
N PRO A 546 -40.58 -9.44 17.59
CA PRO A 546 -39.66 -8.76 18.50
C PRO A 546 -38.19 -8.97 18.13
N ASN A 547 -37.29 -8.17 18.68
CA ASN A 547 -35.85 -8.37 18.52
C ASN A 547 -35.44 -9.75 19.03
N ARG A 548 -34.51 -10.40 18.31
CA ARG A 548 -33.85 -11.61 18.82
C ARG A 548 -32.83 -11.19 19.86
N THR A 549 -32.57 -12.04 20.83
CA THR A 549 -31.53 -11.80 21.85
C THR A 549 -30.61 -13.00 21.94
N ALA A 550 -29.35 -12.74 22.27
CA ALA A 550 -28.33 -13.75 22.42
C ALA A 550 -27.25 -13.28 23.40
N THR A 551 -26.48 -14.21 23.95
CA THR A 551 -25.35 -13.89 24.84
C THR A 551 -24.11 -14.61 24.37
N ILE A 552 -23.04 -13.84 24.16
CA ILE A 552 -21.79 -14.34 23.60
C ILE A 552 -21.08 -15.23 24.63
N PRO A 553 -20.64 -16.46 24.25
CA PRO A 553 -19.93 -17.33 25.17
C PRO A 553 -18.57 -16.73 25.56
N PRO A 554 -17.99 -17.13 26.72
CA PRO A 554 -16.66 -16.67 27.13
C PRO A 554 -15.55 -16.95 26.11
N THR A 555 -15.73 -18.00 25.30
CA THR A 555 -14.86 -18.41 24.20
C THR A 555 -15.71 -19.06 23.11
N GLY A 556 -15.37 -18.92 21.83
CA GLY A 556 -16.14 -19.55 20.76
C GLY A 556 -17.06 -18.59 20.01
N LEU A 557 -17.52 -18.99 18.83
CA LEU A 557 -18.65 -18.34 18.17
C LEU A 557 -19.95 -19.00 18.67
N LEU A 558 -20.93 -18.18 19.02
CA LEU A 558 -22.30 -18.62 19.27
C LEU A 558 -22.99 -18.91 17.93
N PRO A 559 -23.34 -20.17 17.60
CA PRO A 559 -24.12 -20.44 16.40
C PRO A 559 -25.56 -19.96 16.59
N LEU A 560 -26.02 -19.08 15.71
CA LEU A 560 -27.40 -18.62 15.63
C LEU A 560 -28.00 -19.20 14.35
N THR A 561 -28.93 -20.15 14.50
CA THR A 561 -29.58 -20.83 13.37
C THR A 561 -31.04 -20.41 13.31
N ASP A 562 -31.29 -19.37 12.53
CA ASP A 562 -32.57 -18.70 12.45
C ASP A 562 -33.29 -19.01 11.13
N THR A 563 -34.60 -18.79 11.14
CA THR A 563 -35.42 -18.68 9.94
C THR A 563 -35.95 -17.26 9.88
N TRP A 564 -35.94 -16.65 8.69
CA TRP A 564 -36.53 -15.33 8.45
C TRP A 564 -37.98 -15.29 8.96
N ARG A 565 -38.33 -14.23 9.68
CA ARG A 565 -39.71 -13.99 10.15
C ARG A 565 -40.38 -13.03 9.20
N ASP A 566 -41.39 -13.53 8.48
CA ASP A 566 -42.20 -12.75 7.54
C ASP A 566 -43.18 -11.80 8.24
#